data_AF-A0A6J4MV61-F1
#
_entry.id   AF-A0A6J4MV61-F1
#
_cell.length_a   1.000
_cell.length_b   1.000
_cell.length_c   1.000
_cell.angle_alpha   90.00
_cell.angle_beta   90.00
_cell.angle_gamma   90.00
#
_symmetry.space_group_name_H-M   'P 1'
#
loop_
_entity.id
_entity.type
_entity.pdbx_description
1 polymer ?
#
loop_
_entity_poly.entity_id
_entity_poly.type
_entity_poly.pdbx_seq_one_letter_code
_entity_poly.pdbx_strand_id
1 'polypeptide(L)'
;MEPVLLVLGGGAVVAAALHIRTRIQNARSDRQGTKSELSSIRQLAEEDAVLFGEELTRLDARVADAELDEDTRLDYQAALDSYEAALRVADKMRSIDAVSEVVDALAAGRYSAACVVARLEGKPLPAFKVPCFFDPRHGPASTEVLWTAAGRGTRKVPACAQDAARQADGEKVDVKMVWVNGQEVPYWAAGGLHQPYERGYAPRTVREATLDQRSTYDQFTNSQYWGGGGFPT
;
A
#
# COMPACT_ATOMS: atom_id res chain seq x y z
N MET A 1 49.35 -49.11 -26.51
CA MET A 1 49.18 -48.14 -25.41
C MET A 1 48.31 -47.01 -25.93
N GLU A 2 47.35 -46.57 -25.12
CA GLU A 2 46.05 -46.01 -25.50
C GLU A 2 46.04 -44.48 -25.73
N PRO A 3 45.30 -43.95 -26.72
CA PRO A 3 44.96 -42.53 -26.79
C PRO A 3 43.46 -42.25 -26.54
N VAL A 4 42.74 -43.12 -25.82
CA VAL A 4 41.27 -43.02 -25.65
C VAL A 4 40.86 -42.23 -24.39
N LEU A 5 41.77 -42.02 -23.43
CA LEU A 5 41.44 -41.38 -22.14
C LEU A 5 41.32 -39.84 -22.17
N LEU A 6 41.73 -39.17 -23.25
CA LEU A 6 41.70 -37.69 -23.32
C LEU A 6 40.36 -37.10 -23.77
N VAL A 7 39.49 -37.88 -24.43
CA VAL A 7 38.21 -37.37 -24.95
C VAL A 7 37.11 -37.35 -23.88
N LEU A 8 37.18 -38.24 -22.88
CA LEU A 8 36.17 -38.32 -21.82
C LEU A 8 36.36 -37.28 -20.70
N GLY A 9 37.59 -36.84 -20.44
CA GLY A 9 37.88 -35.77 -19.47
C GLY A 9 37.49 -34.37 -19.96
N GLY A 10 37.68 -34.08 -21.25
CA GLY A 10 37.36 -32.78 -21.85
C GLY A 10 35.86 -32.47 -21.86
N GLY A 11 35.01 -33.47 -22.14
CA GLY A 11 33.56 -33.29 -22.18
C GLY A 11 32.95 -32.92 -20.83
N ALA A 12 33.41 -33.53 -19.74
CA ALA A 12 32.94 -33.22 -18.39
C ALA A 12 33.36 -31.81 -17.94
N VAL A 13 34.58 -31.38 -18.27
CA VAL A 13 35.09 -30.03 -17.96
C VAL A 13 34.31 -28.97 -18.74
N VAL A 14 34.04 -29.20 -20.03
CA VAL A 14 33.24 -28.28 -20.86
C VAL A 14 31.80 -28.20 -20.35
N ALA A 15 31.19 -29.33 -19.99
CA ALA A 15 29.83 -29.35 -19.43
C ALA A 15 29.75 -28.61 -18.07
N ALA A 16 30.73 -28.80 -17.18
CA ALA A 16 30.81 -28.08 -15.91
C ALA A 16 30.99 -26.57 -16.13
N ALA A 17 31.87 -26.16 -17.06
CA ALA A 17 32.09 -24.76 -17.41
C ALA A 17 30.83 -24.09 -17.99
N LEU A 18 30.09 -24.80 -18.86
CA LEU A 18 28.81 -24.32 -19.39
C LEU A 18 27.75 -24.19 -18.29
N HIS A 19 27.65 -25.18 -17.39
CA HIS A 19 26.70 -25.13 -16.26
C HIS A 19 27.00 -23.97 -15.30
N ILE A 20 28.28 -23.72 -14.99
CA ILE A 20 28.70 -22.58 -14.17
C ILE A 20 28.37 -21.26 -14.89
N ARG A 21 28.62 -21.18 -16.21
CA ARG A 21 28.33 -19.98 -17.00
C ARG A 21 26.83 -19.67 -17.05
N THR A 22 25.98 -20.66 -17.28
CA THR A 22 24.52 -20.47 -17.26
C THR A 22 24.02 -20.07 -15.87
N ARG A 23 24.55 -20.67 -14.80
CA ARG A 23 24.24 -20.26 -13.41
C ARG A 23 24.62 -18.80 -13.14
N ILE A 24 25.80 -18.37 -13.57
CA ILE A 24 26.25 -16.97 -13.40
C ILE A 24 25.42 -16.02 -14.26
N GLN A 25 25.08 -16.40 -15.49
CA GLN A 25 24.23 -15.61 -16.39
C GLN A 25 22.81 -15.46 -15.82
N ASN A 26 22.20 -16.55 -15.36
CA ASN A 26 20.88 -16.53 -14.73
C ASN A 26 20.92 -15.69 -13.45
N ALA A 27 21.89 -15.89 -12.56
CA ALA A 27 22.01 -15.07 -11.34
C ALA A 27 22.25 -13.58 -11.63
N ARG A 28 22.90 -13.23 -12.74
CA ARG A 28 23.04 -11.83 -13.19
C ARG A 28 21.73 -11.28 -13.73
N SER A 29 21.01 -12.07 -14.53
CA SER A 29 19.69 -11.71 -15.06
C SER A 29 18.67 -11.52 -13.95
N ASP A 30 18.61 -12.45 -12.98
CA ASP A 30 17.72 -12.38 -11.83
C ASP A 30 18.02 -11.12 -10.99
N ARG A 31 19.30 -10.84 -10.72
CA ARG A 31 19.72 -9.61 -10.03
C ARG A 31 19.36 -8.34 -10.79
N GLN A 32 19.44 -8.34 -12.12
CA GLN A 32 19.03 -7.19 -12.94
C GLN A 32 17.52 -7.01 -12.92
N GLY A 33 16.75 -8.10 -13.01
CA GLY A 33 15.29 -8.11 -12.87
C GLY A 33 14.84 -7.53 -11.52
N THR A 34 15.35 -8.08 -10.41
CA THR A 34 15.00 -7.59 -9.06
C THR A 34 15.37 -6.12 -8.86
N LYS A 35 16.50 -5.65 -9.42
CA LYS A 35 16.88 -4.23 -9.35
C LYS A 35 15.90 -3.32 -10.10
N SER A 36 15.47 -3.75 -11.29
CA SER A 36 14.51 -3.01 -12.11
C SER A 36 13.11 -2.97 -11.48
N GLU A 37 12.70 -4.07 -10.87
CA GLU A 37 11.45 -4.15 -10.13
C GLU A 37 11.50 -3.23 -8.91
N LEU A 38 12.56 -3.32 -8.10
CA LEU A 38 12.74 -2.45 -6.93
C LEU A 38 12.80 -0.96 -7.29
N SER A 39 13.41 -0.59 -8.42
CA SER A 39 13.41 0.82 -8.85
C SER A 39 12.03 1.31 -9.27
N SER A 40 11.27 0.49 -10.00
CA SER A 40 9.90 0.84 -10.43
C SER A 40 8.99 1.03 -9.21
N ILE A 41 9.15 0.15 -8.23
CA ILE A 41 8.43 0.16 -6.97
C ILE A 41 8.78 1.38 -6.12
N ARG A 42 10.07 1.71 -6.01
CA ARG A 42 10.50 2.92 -5.32
C ARG A 42 9.91 4.16 -5.97
N GLN A 43 9.94 4.23 -7.30
CA GLN A 43 9.36 5.35 -8.04
C GLN A 43 7.87 5.53 -7.72
N LEU A 44 7.07 4.45 -7.72
CA LEU A 44 5.66 4.52 -7.33
C LEU A 44 5.46 5.06 -5.90
N ALA A 45 6.30 4.61 -4.96
CA ALA A 45 6.24 5.07 -3.57
C ALA A 45 6.63 6.56 -3.43
N GLU A 46 7.62 7.02 -4.19
CA GLU A 46 8.03 8.42 -4.27
C GLU A 46 6.93 9.31 -4.89
N GLU A 47 6.32 8.86 -5.99
CA GLU A 47 5.19 9.53 -6.63
C GLU A 47 4.00 9.69 -5.66
N ASP A 48 3.66 8.65 -4.91
CA ASP A 48 2.60 8.70 -3.90
C ASP A 48 2.93 9.66 -2.75
N ALA A 49 4.21 9.75 -2.36
CA ALA A 49 4.68 10.71 -1.36
C ALA A 49 4.61 12.14 -1.86
N VAL A 50 5.02 12.40 -3.10
CA VAL A 50 4.89 13.73 -3.74
C VAL A 50 3.43 14.17 -3.75
N LEU A 51 2.51 13.30 -4.19
CA LEU A 51 1.07 13.59 -4.17
C LEU A 51 0.57 13.91 -2.76
N PHE A 52 1.02 13.18 -1.74
CA PHE A 52 0.65 13.49 -0.37
C PHE A 52 1.23 14.83 0.11
N GLY A 53 2.46 15.18 -0.28
CA GLY A 53 3.03 16.50 -0.03
C GLY A 53 2.20 17.64 -0.64
N GLU A 54 1.67 17.44 -1.85
CA GLU A 54 0.74 18.40 -2.47
C GLU A 54 -0.60 18.49 -1.73
N GLU A 55 -1.13 17.35 -1.25
CA GLU A 55 -2.32 17.32 -0.40
C GLU A 55 -2.08 18.10 0.91
N LEU A 56 -0.93 17.92 1.55
CA LEU A 56 -0.53 18.66 2.74
C LEU A 56 -0.35 20.15 2.47
N THR A 57 0.20 20.53 1.31
CA THR A 57 0.31 21.94 0.91
C THR A 57 -1.08 22.59 0.80
N ARG A 58 -2.07 21.87 0.25
CA ARG A 58 -3.47 22.35 0.22
C ARG A 58 -4.08 22.43 1.62
N LEU A 59 -3.74 21.50 2.51
CA LEU A 59 -4.21 21.52 3.89
C LEU A 59 -3.60 22.69 4.68
N ASP A 60 -2.31 22.97 4.48
CA ASP A 60 -1.59 24.08 5.13
C ASP A 60 -2.28 25.42 4.85
N ALA A 61 -2.70 25.66 3.60
CA ALA A 61 -3.46 26.85 3.24
C ALA A 61 -4.79 26.99 4.02
N ARG A 62 -5.44 25.88 4.39
CA ARG A 62 -6.67 25.90 5.20
C ARG A 62 -6.39 26.11 6.67
N VAL A 63 -5.28 25.53 7.16
CA VAL A 63 -4.83 25.62 8.55
C VAL A 63 -4.33 27.03 8.86
N ALA A 64 -3.63 27.68 7.93
CA ALA A 64 -3.07 29.01 8.11
C ALA A 64 -4.14 30.07 8.47
N ASP A 65 -5.36 29.90 7.96
CA ASP A 65 -6.48 30.82 8.18
C ASP A 65 -7.39 30.41 9.36
N ALA A 66 -7.04 29.34 10.10
CA ALA A 66 -7.90 28.76 11.14
C ALA A 66 -7.28 28.82 12.55
N GLU A 67 -8.12 29.07 13.56
CA GLU A 67 -7.74 28.85 14.95
C GLU A 67 -7.85 27.35 15.27
N LEU A 68 -6.70 26.69 15.41
CA LEU A 68 -6.66 25.26 15.71
C LEU A 68 -6.80 25.00 17.22
N ASP A 69 -7.68 24.08 17.61
CA ASP A 69 -7.62 23.48 18.93
C ASP A 69 -6.43 22.50 19.06
N GLU A 70 -6.13 22.05 20.28
CA GLU A 70 -4.97 21.19 20.54
C GLU A 70 -5.03 19.87 19.77
N ASP A 71 -6.21 19.23 19.74
CA ASP A 71 -6.39 17.97 19.03
C ASP A 71 -6.14 18.11 17.53
N THR A 72 -6.56 19.23 16.92
CA THR A 72 -6.37 19.54 15.50
C THR A 72 -4.91 19.80 15.20
N ARG A 73 -4.19 20.50 16.08
CA ARG A 73 -2.72 20.66 15.94
C ARG A 73 -2.00 19.32 16.00
N LEU A 74 -2.40 18.43 16.92
CA LEU A 74 -1.81 17.10 17.03
C LEU A 74 -2.07 16.26 15.78
N ASP A 75 -3.29 16.29 15.23
CA ASP A 75 -3.60 15.59 13.98
C ASP A 75 -2.82 16.19 12.80
N TYR A 76 -2.66 17.51 12.74
CA TYR A 76 -1.88 18.17 11.70
C TYR A 76 -0.40 17.78 11.77
N GLN A 77 0.19 17.81 12.96
CA GLN A 77 1.57 17.36 13.17
C GLN A 77 1.75 15.89 12.81
N ALA A 78 0.80 15.01 13.20
CA ALA A 78 0.85 13.60 12.85
C ALA A 78 0.81 13.36 11.33
N ALA A 79 0.09 14.20 10.58
CA ALA A 79 0.07 14.16 9.12
C ALA A 79 1.44 14.52 8.52
N LEU A 80 2.08 15.58 9.02
CA LEU A 80 3.42 16.01 8.61
C LEU A 80 4.49 14.96 8.96
N ASP A 81 4.48 14.44 10.19
CA ASP A 81 5.42 13.42 10.67
C ASP A 81 5.32 12.13 9.83
N SER A 82 4.11 11.80 9.39
CA SER A 82 3.85 10.65 8.53
C SER A 82 4.37 10.85 7.12
N TYR A 83 4.24 12.05 6.55
CA TYR A 83 4.88 12.40 5.29
C TYR A 83 6.41 12.29 5.37
N GLU A 84 7.03 12.85 6.41
CA GLU A 84 8.48 12.72 6.58
C GLU A 84 8.92 11.27 6.79
N ALA A 85 8.13 10.47 7.52
CA ALA A 85 8.39 9.05 7.70
C ALA A 85 8.37 8.32 6.35
N ALA A 86 7.37 8.60 5.50
CA ALA A 86 7.26 8.03 4.17
C ALA A 86 8.51 8.36 3.32
N LEU A 87 8.97 9.62 3.32
CA LEU A 87 10.19 10.03 2.62
C LEU A 87 11.43 9.29 3.14
N ARG A 88 11.61 9.19 4.46
CA ARG A 88 12.75 8.50 5.07
C ARG A 88 12.79 7.01 4.72
N VAL A 89 11.63 6.35 4.70
CA VAL A 89 11.52 4.93 4.35
C VAL A 89 11.79 4.74 2.85
N ALA A 90 11.22 5.58 1.98
CA ALA A 90 11.43 5.52 0.54
C ALA A 90 12.92 5.66 0.15
N ASP A 91 13.63 6.64 0.73
CA ASP A 91 15.06 6.87 0.53
C ASP A 91 15.92 5.64 0.95
N LYS A 92 15.57 5.05 2.09
CA LYS A 92 16.29 3.91 2.66
C LYS A 92 15.82 2.55 2.14
N MET A 93 14.83 2.49 1.26
CA MET A 93 14.24 1.25 0.75
C MET A 93 15.33 0.36 0.11
N ARG A 94 15.43 -0.90 0.54
CA ARG A 94 16.38 -1.90 -0.01
C ARG A 94 15.73 -3.24 -0.40
N SER A 95 14.44 -3.38 -0.17
CA SER A 95 13.62 -4.55 -0.51
C SER A 95 12.22 -4.11 -0.94
N ILE A 96 11.50 -5.01 -1.62
CA ILE A 96 10.09 -4.81 -2.00
C ILE A 96 9.21 -4.74 -0.76
N ASP A 97 9.53 -5.50 0.30
CA ASP A 97 8.73 -5.52 1.53
C ASP A 97 8.67 -4.16 2.24
N ALA A 98 9.74 -3.36 2.15
CA ALA A 98 9.82 -2.03 2.75
C ALA A 98 8.85 -1.00 2.13
N VAL A 99 8.23 -1.32 1.00
CA VAL A 99 7.13 -0.51 0.43
C VAL A 99 5.93 -0.49 1.36
N SER A 100 5.69 -1.58 2.07
CA SER A 100 4.58 -1.65 3.04
C SER A 100 4.67 -0.54 4.06
N GLU A 101 5.88 -0.26 4.54
CA GLU A 101 6.13 0.81 5.51
C GLU A 101 5.87 2.21 4.94
N VAL A 102 6.16 2.44 3.65
CA VAL A 102 5.81 3.71 2.99
C VAL A 102 4.31 3.85 2.88
N VAL A 103 3.64 2.80 2.42
CA VAL A 103 2.18 2.76 2.26
C VAL A 103 1.48 3.02 3.60
N ASP A 104 1.91 2.36 4.67
CA ASP A 104 1.35 2.53 6.01
C ASP A 104 1.58 3.96 6.53
N ALA A 105 2.76 4.52 6.32
CA ALA A 105 3.04 5.91 6.67
C ALA A 105 2.15 6.89 5.91
N LEU A 106 1.97 6.70 4.60
CA LEU A 106 1.12 7.57 3.79
C LEU A 106 -0.37 7.41 4.15
N ALA A 107 -0.82 6.19 4.45
CA ALA A 107 -2.19 5.96 4.92
C ALA A 107 -2.44 6.65 6.27
N ALA A 108 -1.47 6.61 7.19
CA ALA A 108 -1.52 7.34 8.46
C ALA A 108 -1.51 8.84 8.32
N GLY A 109 -0.70 9.35 7.38
CA GLY A 109 -0.73 10.75 7.01
C GLY A 109 -2.10 11.19 6.51
N ARG A 110 -2.70 10.44 5.58
CA ARG A 110 -4.01 10.76 5.01
C ARG A 110 -5.15 10.63 6.00
N TYR A 111 -5.10 9.66 6.91
CA TYR A 111 -6.07 9.58 8.01
C TYR A 111 -5.99 10.81 8.92
N SER A 112 -4.78 11.20 9.33
CA SER A 112 -4.57 12.37 10.18
C SER A 112 -5.01 13.66 9.48
N ALA A 113 -4.68 13.83 8.20
CA ALA A 113 -5.16 14.94 7.38
C ALA A 113 -6.70 14.97 7.27
N ALA A 114 -7.34 13.81 7.10
CA ALA A 114 -8.80 13.71 7.08
C ALA A 114 -9.44 14.11 8.43
N CYS A 115 -8.79 13.78 9.56
CA CYS A 115 -9.21 14.25 10.88
C CYS A 115 -9.12 15.77 11.00
N VAL A 116 -8.02 16.40 10.53
CA VAL A 116 -7.88 17.87 10.50
C VAL A 116 -9.02 18.49 9.69
N VAL A 117 -9.24 18.00 8.48
CA VAL A 117 -10.32 18.47 7.60
C VAL A 117 -11.69 18.35 8.27
N ALA A 118 -11.98 17.21 8.90
CA ALA A 118 -13.25 16.99 9.58
C ALA A 118 -13.45 17.99 10.73
N ARG A 119 -12.42 18.26 11.54
CA ARG A 119 -12.47 19.23 12.64
C ARG A 119 -12.69 20.66 12.13
N LEU A 120 -11.95 21.08 11.10
CA LEU A 120 -12.11 22.39 10.46
C LEU A 120 -13.52 22.59 9.89
N GLU A 121 -14.18 21.52 9.44
CA GLU A 121 -15.53 21.55 8.87
C GLU A 121 -16.65 21.26 9.89
N GLY A 122 -16.31 21.04 11.16
CA GLY A 122 -17.29 20.65 12.19
C GLY A 122 -17.99 19.32 11.91
N LYS A 123 -17.34 18.41 11.18
CA LYS A 123 -17.84 17.09 10.83
C LYS A 123 -17.35 16.03 11.81
N PRO A 124 -18.07 14.90 11.95
CA PRO A 124 -17.56 13.75 12.71
C PRO A 124 -16.21 13.28 12.17
N LEU A 125 -15.33 12.84 13.08
CA LEU A 125 -14.04 12.28 12.69
C LEU A 125 -14.24 11.02 11.83
N PRO A 126 -13.40 10.80 10.80
CA PRO A 126 -13.43 9.56 10.04
C PRO A 126 -13.15 8.38 10.97
N ALA A 127 -13.79 7.24 10.69
CA ALA A 127 -13.43 6.00 11.37
C ALA A 127 -12.01 5.59 10.97
N PHE A 128 -11.24 5.06 11.91
CA PHE A 128 -9.94 4.46 11.61
C PHE A 128 -10.20 3.15 10.85
N LYS A 129 -10.07 3.23 9.52
CA LYS A 129 -10.31 2.13 8.58
C LYS A 129 -9.20 2.10 7.57
N VAL A 130 -9.05 0.93 6.93
CA VAL A 130 -8.18 0.77 5.76
C VAL A 130 -8.50 1.82 4.67
N PRO A 131 -7.51 2.18 3.83
CA PRO A 131 -7.74 3.10 2.73
C PRO A 131 -8.81 2.64 1.74
N CYS A 132 -9.25 3.56 0.86
CA CYS A 132 -10.11 3.21 -0.25
C CYS A 132 -9.49 2.09 -1.12
N PHE A 133 -10.27 1.06 -1.40
CA PHE A 133 -9.85 -0.09 -2.22
C PHE A 133 -9.60 0.29 -3.68
N PHE A 134 -10.29 1.29 -4.22
CA PHE A 134 -10.14 1.67 -5.62
C PHE A 134 -8.85 2.46 -5.86
N ASP A 135 -8.56 3.40 -4.95
CA ASP A 135 -7.31 4.12 -4.91
C ASP A 135 -6.95 4.49 -3.46
N PRO A 136 -5.90 3.87 -2.89
CA PRO A 136 -5.49 4.18 -1.51
C PRO A 136 -5.10 5.64 -1.27
N ARG A 137 -4.82 6.40 -2.33
CA ARG A 137 -4.55 7.84 -2.25
C ARG A 137 -5.78 8.66 -1.88
N HIS A 138 -6.98 8.09 -1.95
CA HIS A 138 -8.21 8.75 -1.52
C HIS A 138 -8.35 8.81 0.02
N GLY A 139 -7.44 8.19 0.78
CA GLY A 139 -7.47 8.18 2.23
C GLY A 139 -8.43 7.13 2.81
N PRO A 140 -8.86 7.28 4.07
CA PRO A 140 -9.61 6.25 4.79
C PRO A 140 -10.96 5.97 4.13
N ALA A 141 -11.36 4.69 4.10
CA ALA A 141 -12.68 4.31 3.65
C ALA A 141 -13.77 4.79 4.61
N SER A 142 -14.88 5.29 4.07
CA SER A 142 -16.04 5.70 4.86
C SER A 142 -17.10 4.60 4.95
N THR A 143 -17.19 3.73 3.95
CA THR A 143 -18.19 2.66 3.87
C THR A 143 -17.64 1.45 3.10
N GLU A 144 -18.44 0.40 2.97
CA GLU A 144 -18.18 -0.72 2.08
C GLU A 144 -19.18 -0.75 0.93
N VAL A 145 -18.73 -1.17 -0.25
CA VAL A 145 -19.58 -1.35 -1.43
C VAL A 145 -19.42 -2.74 -2.01
N LEU A 146 -20.48 -3.24 -2.66
CA LEU A 146 -20.39 -4.45 -3.48
C LEU A 146 -19.74 -4.09 -4.82
N TRP A 147 -18.63 -4.77 -5.11
CA TRP A 147 -17.87 -4.57 -6.34
C TRP A 147 -17.58 -5.90 -7.02
N THR A 148 -17.66 -5.92 -8.34
CA THR A 148 -17.40 -7.11 -9.16
C THR A 148 -16.14 -6.91 -9.97
N ALA A 149 -15.08 -7.63 -9.64
CA ALA A 149 -13.88 -7.67 -10.46
C ALA A 149 -14.05 -8.67 -11.61
N ALA A 150 -13.65 -8.27 -12.82
CA ALA A 150 -13.61 -9.16 -13.97
C ALA A 150 -12.81 -10.43 -13.64
N GLY A 151 -13.45 -11.60 -13.77
CA GLY A 151 -12.84 -12.90 -13.48
C GLY A 151 -12.59 -13.22 -12.00
N ARG A 152 -12.97 -12.35 -11.04
CA ARG A 152 -12.76 -12.57 -9.59
C ARG A 152 -14.04 -12.55 -8.76
N GLY A 153 -15.19 -12.34 -9.41
CA GLY A 153 -16.50 -12.38 -8.76
C GLY A 153 -16.83 -11.10 -7.97
N THR A 154 -17.97 -11.14 -7.28
CA THR A 154 -18.49 -10.03 -6.48
C THR A 154 -18.04 -10.16 -5.03
N ARG A 155 -17.58 -9.05 -4.43
CA ARG A 155 -17.19 -8.98 -3.02
C ARG A 155 -17.48 -7.59 -2.44
N LYS A 156 -17.51 -7.50 -1.11
CA LYS A 156 -17.48 -6.21 -0.42
C LYS A 156 -16.06 -5.67 -0.40
N VAL A 157 -15.91 -4.39 -0.70
CA VAL A 157 -14.63 -3.68 -0.63
C VAL A 157 -14.82 -2.33 0.08
N PRO A 158 -13.84 -1.89 0.89
CA PRO A 158 -13.87 -0.59 1.54
C PRO A 158 -13.71 0.54 0.51
N ALA A 159 -14.53 1.59 0.59
CA ALA A 159 -14.51 2.70 -0.35
C ALA A 159 -14.61 4.07 0.37
N CYS A 160 -13.93 5.08 -0.17
CA CYS A 160 -14.16 6.47 0.23
C CYS A 160 -15.56 6.92 -0.21
N ALA A 161 -16.03 8.04 0.33
CA ALA A 161 -17.38 8.54 0.06
C ALA A 161 -17.62 8.79 -1.44
N GLN A 162 -16.61 9.27 -2.16
CA GLN A 162 -16.70 9.58 -3.58
C GLN A 162 -16.84 8.31 -4.44
N ASP A 163 -15.96 7.32 -4.25
CA ASP A 163 -16.01 6.08 -5.02
C ASP A 163 -17.23 5.23 -4.64
N ALA A 164 -17.66 5.31 -3.38
CA ALA A 164 -18.89 4.67 -2.94
C ALA A 164 -20.13 5.25 -3.65
N ALA A 165 -20.18 6.58 -3.84
CA ALA A 165 -21.24 7.23 -4.58
C ALA A 165 -21.23 6.82 -6.07
N ARG A 166 -20.05 6.87 -6.72
CA ARG A 166 -19.90 6.41 -8.12
C ARG A 166 -20.38 4.97 -8.31
N GLN A 167 -19.99 4.07 -7.40
CA GLN A 167 -20.42 2.67 -7.45
C GLN A 167 -21.94 2.51 -7.28
N ALA A 168 -22.54 3.29 -6.38
CA ALA A 168 -23.99 3.26 -6.14
C ALA A 168 -24.78 3.79 -7.34
N ASP A 169 -24.24 4.79 -8.04
CA ASP A 169 -24.85 5.39 -9.24
C ASP A 169 -24.60 4.54 -10.51
N GLY A 170 -23.88 3.43 -10.41
CA GLY A 170 -23.53 2.57 -11.53
C GLY A 170 -22.49 3.19 -12.48
N GLU A 171 -21.80 4.23 -12.02
CA GLU A 171 -20.71 4.87 -12.76
C GLU A 171 -19.45 4.00 -12.72
N LYS A 172 -18.56 4.23 -13.69
CA LYS A 172 -17.26 3.59 -13.69
C LYS A 172 -16.42 4.15 -12.54
N VAL A 173 -16.08 3.30 -11.57
CA VAL A 173 -15.09 3.62 -10.54
C VAL A 173 -13.69 3.38 -11.11
N ASP A 174 -12.85 4.39 -11.08
CA ASP A 174 -11.46 4.28 -11.52
C ASP A 174 -10.63 3.56 -10.46
N VAL A 175 -9.94 2.52 -10.89
CA VAL A 175 -8.98 1.79 -10.05
C VAL A 175 -7.60 2.37 -10.31
N LYS A 176 -6.79 2.58 -9.26
CA LYS A 176 -5.40 2.97 -9.40
C LYS A 176 -4.64 1.94 -10.24
N MET A 177 -4.12 2.40 -11.37
CA MET A 177 -3.26 1.62 -12.24
C MET A 177 -1.80 1.92 -11.93
N VAL A 178 -0.94 0.91 -12.06
CA VAL A 178 0.50 1.00 -11.87
C VAL A 178 1.23 0.30 -13.00
N TRP A 179 2.42 0.80 -13.33
CA TRP A 179 3.26 0.23 -14.38
C TRP A 179 4.26 -0.76 -13.77
N VAL A 180 4.13 -2.04 -14.12
CA VAL A 180 5.02 -3.11 -13.64
C VAL A 180 5.42 -3.99 -14.82
N ASN A 181 6.73 -4.20 -14.99
CA ASN A 181 7.29 -5.09 -16.01
C ASN A 181 6.81 -4.84 -17.45
N GLY A 182 6.62 -3.57 -17.85
CA GLY A 182 6.17 -3.28 -19.21
C GLY A 182 4.65 -3.23 -19.39
N GLN A 183 3.88 -3.52 -18.34
CA GLN A 183 2.42 -3.63 -18.40
C GLN A 183 1.76 -2.73 -17.35
N GLU A 184 0.64 -2.14 -17.75
CA GLU A 184 -0.25 -1.43 -16.84
C GLU A 184 -1.22 -2.42 -16.20
N VAL A 185 -1.21 -2.51 -14.87
CA VAL A 185 -2.06 -3.42 -14.09
C VAL A 185 -2.71 -2.65 -12.94
N PRO A 186 -3.89 -3.06 -12.44
CA PRO A 186 -4.41 -2.45 -11.22
C PRO A 186 -3.43 -2.70 -10.07
N TYR A 187 -3.27 -1.73 -9.17
CA TYR A 187 -2.26 -1.78 -8.11
C TYR A 187 -2.37 -3.05 -7.25
N TRP A 188 -3.60 -3.54 -7.03
CA TRP A 188 -3.85 -4.76 -6.28
C TRP A 188 -3.47 -6.05 -7.01
N ALA A 189 -3.23 -6.00 -8.33
CA ALA A 189 -2.72 -7.12 -9.11
C ALA A 189 -1.19 -7.08 -9.26
N ALA A 190 -0.53 -6.05 -8.73
CA ALA A 190 0.89 -5.79 -8.94
C ALA A 190 1.83 -6.62 -8.01
N GLY A 191 1.41 -7.82 -7.61
CA GLY A 191 2.22 -8.76 -6.81
C GLY A 191 2.50 -8.25 -5.39
N GLY A 192 3.77 -8.30 -4.94
CA GLY A 192 4.19 -7.90 -3.59
C GLY A 192 3.83 -6.46 -3.19
N LEU A 193 3.55 -5.60 -4.18
CA LEU A 193 3.03 -4.24 -3.98
C LEU A 193 1.62 -4.18 -3.40
N HIS A 194 0.82 -5.24 -3.57
CA HIS A 194 -0.54 -5.32 -3.03
C HIS A 194 -0.57 -5.76 -1.56
N GLN A 195 0.41 -6.56 -1.13
CA GLN A 195 0.43 -7.13 0.24
C GLN A 195 0.29 -6.12 1.39
N PRO A 196 0.82 -4.89 1.32
CA PRO A 196 0.56 -3.87 2.34
C PRO A 196 -0.93 -3.56 2.51
N TYR A 197 -1.65 -3.48 1.39
CA TYR A 197 -3.08 -3.17 1.37
C TYR A 197 -3.96 -4.38 1.74
N GLU A 198 -3.42 -5.61 1.66
CA GLU A 198 -4.09 -6.84 2.12
C GLU A 198 -3.93 -7.09 3.62
N ARG A 199 -2.79 -6.68 4.21
CA ARG A 199 -2.46 -6.95 5.63
C ARG A 199 -3.21 -6.07 6.62
N GLY A 200 -4.03 -5.13 6.13
CA GLY A 200 -4.73 -4.17 6.96
C GLY A 200 -3.85 -2.97 7.32
N TYR A 201 -4.48 -1.93 7.83
CA TYR A 201 -3.86 -0.65 8.11
C TYR A 201 -3.38 -0.61 9.56
N ALA A 202 -2.06 -0.57 9.77
CA ALA A 202 -1.47 -0.65 11.10
C ALA A 202 -1.36 0.73 11.76
N PRO A 203 -1.79 0.90 13.02
CA PRO A 203 -1.59 2.14 13.75
C PRO A 203 -0.10 2.38 14.02
N ARG A 204 0.34 3.64 13.87
CA ARG A 204 1.73 4.09 14.08
C ARG A 204 1.90 5.00 15.29
N THR A 205 0.81 5.57 15.81
CA THR A 205 0.81 6.32 17.07
C THR A 205 -0.08 5.67 18.12
N VAL A 206 0.14 5.99 19.40
CA VAL A 206 -0.73 5.51 20.52
C VAL A 206 -2.18 5.98 20.32
N ARG A 207 -2.36 7.19 19.78
CA ARG A 207 -3.68 7.75 19.45
C ARG A 207 -4.35 6.94 18.36
N GLU A 208 -3.64 6.63 17.27
CA GLU A 208 -4.14 5.78 16.19
C GLU A 208 -4.50 4.38 16.70
N ALA A 209 -3.65 3.77 17.54
CA ALA A 209 -3.94 2.45 18.12
C ALA A 209 -5.21 2.45 18.98
N THR A 210 -5.48 3.54 19.69
CA THR A 210 -6.71 3.70 20.46
C THR A 210 -7.93 3.84 19.55
N LEU A 211 -7.81 4.57 18.44
CA LEU A 211 -8.89 4.74 17.45
C LEU A 211 -9.16 3.45 16.68
N ASP A 212 -8.12 2.70 16.35
CA ASP A 212 -8.19 1.37 15.73
C ASP A 212 -8.92 0.37 16.64
N GLN A 213 -8.55 0.31 17.92
CA GLN A 213 -9.21 -0.56 18.90
C GLN A 213 -10.71 -0.23 19.03
N ARG A 214 -11.07 1.06 19.03
CA ARG A 214 -12.47 1.50 19.06
C ARG A 214 -13.21 1.14 17.78
N SER A 215 -12.62 1.39 16.61
CA SER A 215 -13.19 1.04 15.30
C SER A 215 -13.43 -0.48 15.20
N THR A 216 -12.48 -1.28 15.66
CA THR A 216 -12.59 -2.74 15.70
C THR A 216 -13.71 -3.19 16.66
N TYR A 217 -13.81 -2.55 17.84
CA TYR A 217 -14.89 -2.83 18.79
C TYR A 217 -16.28 -2.47 18.25
N ASP A 218 -16.41 -1.31 17.59
CA ASP A 218 -17.66 -0.89 16.94
C ASP A 218 -18.05 -1.83 15.79
N GLN A 219 -17.08 -2.32 15.01
CA GLN A 219 -17.32 -3.36 14.02
C GLN A 219 -17.75 -4.69 14.66
N PHE A 220 -17.16 -5.07 15.79
CA PHE A 220 -17.49 -6.32 16.48
C PHE A 220 -18.88 -6.28 17.11
N THR A 221 -19.26 -5.13 17.67
CA THR A 221 -20.57 -4.94 18.33
C THR A 221 -21.70 -4.70 17.33
N ASN A 222 -21.40 -4.16 16.15
CA ASN A 222 -22.41 -3.79 15.15
C ASN A 222 -22.52 -4.82 14.00
N SER A 223 -21.75 -5.91 14.01
CA SER A 223 -21.75 -6.87 12.91
C SER A 223 -22.23 -8.28 13.32
N GLN A 224 -23.23 -8.76 12.59
CA GLN A 224 -23.45 -10.19 12.31
C GLN A 224 -22.37 -10.76 11.35
N TYR A 225 -21.16 -10.18 11.32
CA TYR A 225 -20.13 -10.50 10.34
C TYR A 225 -18.99 -11.25 11.00
N TRP A 226 -19.13 -12.56 11.08
CA TRP A 226 -18.15 -13.56 10.65
C TRP A 226 -18.89 -14.90 10.75
N GLY A 227 -19.29 -15.45 9.60
CA GLY A 227 -19.80 -16.81 9.56
C GLY A 227 -18.70 -17.78 9.97
N GLY A 228 -18.86 -18.42 11.14
CA GLY A 228 -18.25 -19.70 11.48
C GLY A 228 -16.88 -19.65 12.14
N GLY A 229 -16.86 -19.77 13.47
CA GLY A 229 -15.64 -20.07 14.22
C GLY A 229 -15.81 -19.78 15.71
N GLY A 230 -16.48 -20.68 16.44
CA GLY A 230 -16.54 -20.60 17.90
C GLY A 230 -15.14 -20.65 18.52
N PHE A 231 -14.93 -19.86 19.57
CA PHE A 231 -13.77 -19.99 20.44
C PHE A 231 -13.79 -21.36 21.13
N PRO A 232 -12.71 -22.16 21.13
CA PRO A 232 -12.57 -23.21 22.12
C PRO A 232 -12.32 -22.55 23.49
N THR A 233 -13.09 -23.01 24.47
CA THR A 233 -12.95 -22.73 25.90
C THR A 233 -11.58 -23.12 26.44
#